data_AF-A0A1Q5ZSL8-F1
#
_entry.id   AF-A0A1Q5ZSL8-F1
#
_cell.length_a   1.000
_cell.length_b   1.000
_cell.length_c   1.000
_cell.angle_alpha   90.00
_cell.angle_beta   90.00
_cell.angle_gamma   90.00
#
_symmetry.space_group_name_H-M   'P 1'
#
loop_
_entity.id
_entity.type
_entity.pdbx_description
1 polymer ?
#
loop_
_entity_poly.entity_id
_entity_poly.type
_entity_poly.pdbx_seq_one_letter_code
_entity_poly.pdbx_strand_id
1 'polypeptide(L)' 'MDSLIVYPENKQQLTALKAVMKAMKISFEQKSEVYPNHIINGIKESLKEADQNQLSPYTGIKDMLNL' A
#
# COMPACT_ATOMS: atom_id res chain seq x y z
N MET A 1 -16.97 -13.80 -20.02
CA MET A 1 -17.65 -13.07 -18.93
C MET A 1 -16.63 -12.10 -18.36
N ASP A 2 -17.05 -10.87 -18.11
CA ASP A 2 -16.17 -9.79 -17.71
C ASP A 2 -16.16 -9.62 -16.19
N SER A 3 -15.00 -9.28 -15.63
CA SER A 3 -14.85 -9.01 -14.20
C SER A 3 -15.17 -7.56 -13.88
N LEU A 4 -15.89 -7.33 -12.78
CA LEU A 4 -16.20 -5.99 -12.29
C LEU A 4 -15.28 -5.62 -11.11
N ILE A 5 -14.64 -4.45 -11.19
CA ILE A 5 -13.90 -3.84 -10.07
C ILE A 5 -14.78 -2.76 -9.44
N VAL A 6 -14.93 -2.81 -8.11
CA VAL A 6 -15.79 -1.89 -7.36
C VAL A 6 -14.96 -1.15 -6.32
N TYR A 7 -15.18 0.16 -6.18
CA TYR A 7 -14.45 1.03 -5.25
C TYR A 7 -15.41 1.62 -4.19
N PRO A 8 -15.59 0.97 -3.03
CA PRO A 8 -16.38 1.53 -1.93
C PRO A 8 -15.67 2.75 -1.33
N GLU A 9 -16.42 3.83 -1.10
CA GLU A 9 -15.90 5.08 -0.56
C GLU A 9 -15.71 5.03 0.97
N ASN A 10 -16.37 4.08 1.63
CA ASN A 10 -16.31 3.95 3.08
C ASN A 10 -16.51 2.50 3.57
N LYS A 11 -16.24 2.28 4.87
CA LYS A 11 -16.33 0.96 5.51
C LYS A 11 -17.74 0.36 5.49
N GLN A 12 -18.79 1.19 5.55
CA GLN A 12 -20.18 0.72 5.54
C GLN A 12 -20.55 0.16 4.16
N GLN A 13 -20.22 0.89 3.09
CA GLN A 13 -20.43 0.44 1.71
C GLN A 13 -19.70 -0.88 1.42
N LEU A 14 -18.42 -1.00 1.83
CA LEU A 14 -17.65 -2.24 1.68
C LEU A 14 -18.32 -3.42 2.40
N THR A 15 -18.85 -3.18 3.59
CA THR A 15 -19.52 -4.22 4.40
C THR A 15 -20.82 -4.68 3.75
N ALA A 16 -21.64 -3.73 3.30
CA ALA A 16 -22.87 -4.04 2.58
C ALA A 16 -22.60 -4.82 1.29
N LEU A 17 -21.60 -4.39 0.50
CA LEU A 17 -21.21 -5.07 -0.74
C LEU A 17 -20.78 -6.52 -0.49
N LYS A 18 -19.94 -6.75 0.52
CA LYS A 18 -19.52 -8.11 0.91
C LYS A 18 -20.71 -8.98 1.32
N ALA A 19 -21.69 -8.43 2.03
CA ALA A 19 -22.87 -9.17 2.44
C ALA A 19 -23.73 -9.60 1.23
N VAL A 20 -23.96 -8.69 0.29
CA VAL A 20 -24.70 -8.98 -0.95
C VAL A 20 -23.98 -10.03 -1.79
N MET A 21 -22.67 -9.87 -2.02
CA MET A 21 -21.87 -10.82 -2.78
C MET A 21 -21.92 -12.23 -2.17
N LYS A 22 -21.80 -12.33 -0.83
CA LYS A 22 -21.92 -13.61 -0.11
C LYS A 22 -23.31 -14.23 -0.27
N ALA A 23 -24.37 -13.44 -0.09
CA ALA A 23 -25.75 -13.92 -0.20
C ALA A 23 -26.05 -14.46 -1.61
N MET A 24 -25.49 -13.82 -2.64
CA MET A 24 -25.63 -14.21 -4.04
C MET A 24 -24.64 -15.31 -4.48
N LYS A 25 -23.79 -15.80 -3.57
CA LYS A 25 -22.72 -16.78 -3.87
C LYS A 25 -21.77 -16.31 -4.97
N ILE A 26 -21.52 -15.00 -5.05
CA ILE A 26 -20.54 -14.40 -5.96
C ILE A 26 -19.17 -14.50 -5.30
N SER A 27 -18.21 -15.12 -6.00
CA SER A 27 -16.80 -15.15 -5.57
C SER A 27 -16.17 -13.77 -5.73
N PHE A 28 -15.42 -13.33 -4.73
CA PHE A 28 -14.67 -12.07 -4.75
C PHE A 28 -13.28 -12.25 -4.16
N GLU A 29 -12.32 -11.49 -4.68
CA GLU A 29 -10.96 -11.41 -4.15
C GLU A 29 -10.82 -10.17 -3.28
N GLN A 30 -10.29 -10.34 -2.07
CA GLN A 30 -9.88 -9.21 -1.25
C GLN A 30 -8.37 -9.05 -1.35
N LYS A 31 -7.93 -8.14 -2.22
CA LYS A 31 -6.54 -7.70 -2.24
C LYS A 31 -6.31 -6.81 -1.01
N SER A 32 -5.76 -7.37 0.05
CA SER A 32 -5.07 -6.55 1.05
C SER A 32 -3.65 -6.35 0.54
N GLU A 33 -3.31 -5.13 0.17
CA GLU A 33 -1.91 -4.73 -0.04
C GLU A 33 -1.21 -4.71 1.32
N VAL A 34 -0.88 -5.89 1.85
CA VAL A 34 0.02 -5.99 3.00
C VAL A 34 1.42 -5.86 2.43
N TYR A 35 1.97 -4.64 2.50
CA TYR A 35 3.36 -4.42 2.17
C TYR A 35 4.24 -5.25 3.14
N PRO A 36 5.30 -5.91 2.65
CA PRO A 36 6.23 -6.60 3.52
C PRO A 36 6.77 -5.68 4.62
N ASN A 37 7.00 -6.21 5.82
CA ASN A 37 7.45 -5.42 6.97
C ASN A 37 8.71 -4.59 6.68
N HIS A 38 9.64 -5.11 5.86
CA HIS A 38 10.86 -4.39 5.49
C HIS A 38 10.57 -3.10 4.67
N ILE A 39 9.54 -3.10 3.83
CA ILE A 39 9.12 -1.92 3.07
C ILE A 39 8.53 -0.87 4.02
N ILE A 40 7.63 -1.31 4.91
CA ILE A 40 7.01 -0.42 5.91
C ILE A 40 8.06 0.19 6.82
N ASN A 41 9.03 -0.61 7.26
CA ASN A 41 10.10 -0.17 8.14
C ASN A 41 11.06 0.80 7.43
N GLY A 42 11.47 0.50 6.19
CA GLY A 42 12.32 1.40 5.42
C GLY A 42 11.68 2.76 5.18
N ILE A 43 10.37 2.80 4.85
CA ILE A 43 9.66 4.07 4.69
C ILE A 43 9.62 4.85 6.02
N LYS A 44 9.33 4.19 7.14
CA LYS A 44 9.32 4.83 8.47
C LYS A 44 10.68 5.40 8.85
N GLU A 45 11.75 4.67 8.54
CA GLU A 45 13.12 5.09 8.78
C GLU A 45 13.47 6.32 7.93
N SER A 46 13.21 6.29 6.63
CA SER A 46 13.47 7.44 5.75
C SER A 46 12.67 8.69 6.13
N LEU A 47 11.42 8.54 6.58
CA LEU A 47 10.62 9.67 7.10
C LEU A 47 11.27 10.26 8.36
N LYS A 48 11.73 9.42 9.28
CA LYS A 48 12.42 9.86 10.50
C LYS A 48 13.74 10.57 10.17
N GLU A 49 14.52 10.05 9.22
CA GLU A 49 15.76 10.68 8.76
C GLU A 49 15.48 12.06 8.15
N ALA A 50 14.41 12.19 7.36
CA ALA A 50 13.98 13.46 6.79
C ALA A 50 13.61 14.49 7.87
N ASP A 51 12.82 14.09 8.87
CA ASP A 51 12.44 14.95 10.00
C ASP A 51 13.67 15.39 10.83
N GLN A 52 14.72 14.56 10.84
CA GLN A 52 15.98 14.83 11.54
C GLN A 52 17.01 15.57 10.68
N ASN A 53 16.64 16.01 9.47
CA ASN A 53 17.55 16.60 8.47
C ASN A 53 18.75 15.70 8.12
N GLN A 54 18.65 14.38 8.33
CA GLN A 54 19.66 13.38 7.97
C GLN A 54 19.46 12.91 6.52
N LEU A 55 19.32 13.87 5.60
CA LEU A 55 19.10 13.59 4.20
C LEU A 55 20.43 13.54 3.46
N SER A 56 20.66 12.45 2.73
CA SER A 56 21.77 12.36 1.79
C SER A 56 21.29 12.88 0.43
N PRO A 57 21.75 14.06 -0.03
CA PRO A 57 21.38 14.54 -1.36
C PRO A 57 21.92 13.58 -2.40
N TYR A 58 21.05 13.12 -3.29
CA TYR A 58 21.49 12.31 -4.42
C TYR A 58 22.05 13.23 -5.50
N THR A 59 23.38 13.38 -5.57
CA THR A 59 24.05 14.19 -6.60
C THR A 59 24.69 13.34 -7.70
N GLY A 60 24.81 12.03 -7.48
CA GLY A 60 25.13 11.06 -8.52
C GLY A 60 25.46 9.66 -7.99
N ILE A 61 25.85 8.76 -8.90
CA ILE A 61 26.19 7.35 -8.60
C ILE A 61 27.41 7.25 -7.67
N LYS A 62 28.33 8.24 -7.70
CA LYS A 62 29.52 8.25 -6.84
C LYS A 62 29.16 8.32 -5.36
N ASP A 63 28.12 9.09 -5.02
CA ASP A 63 27.62 9.23 -3.65
C ASP A 63 27.05 7.90 -3.12
N MET A 64 26.48 7.06 -3.99
CA MET A 64 25.97 5.74 -3.61
C MET A 64 27.09 4.74 -3.32
N LEU A 65 28.28 4.94 -3.87
CA LEU A 65 29.39 4.00 -3.78
C LEU A 65 30.40 4.39 -2.70
N ASN A 66 30.23 5.52 -2.01
CA ASN A 66 31.23 6.11 -1.12
C ASN A 66 32.63 6.19 -1.80
N LEU A 67 32.67 6.54 -3.10
CA LEU A 67 33.87 6.61 -3.94
C LEU A 67 34.24 8.04 -4.31
#